data_AF-A0A931X046-F1
#
_entry.id   AF-A0A931X046-F1
#
_cell.length_a   1.000
_cell.length_b   1.000
_cell.length_c   1.000
_cell.angle_alpha   90.00
_cell.angle_beta   90.00
_cell.angle_gamma   90.00
#
_symmetry.space_group_name_H-M   'P 1'
#
loop_
_entity.id
_entity.type
_entity.pdbx_description
1 polymer ?
#
loop_
_entity_poly.entity_id
_entity_poly.type
_entity_poly.pdbx_seq_one_letter_code
_entity_poly.pdbx_strand_id
1 'polypeptide(L)'
;GLYLGKSTYRGLSKPVYIARDDRRRHMYVIGKTGVGKSEFLKDMILQDIKNGEGVCFIDPHDTIEKLLPLIPAERAEDVILFEPSDIQRPMGLNMLEAKTEEQKHYVVSSIVGLMYKLYDPHQTGIIGPRFEHAIRNAMLTVMAEPGNTFVEVVRVLTDASFVQELLPKVQDPIVRRYWTDQIAQTSDFHKSEVLDYIVSKFGRFVTNKMMRNIIGQSQSAFDFRKVMDEGKILLISLSKGRIGEENSSFLGLILVPKILVAAMSRQDVPEENRRDFFLYVDEFQNFATPDFAQILSEARKYREQWLHFGWE
;
A
#
# COMPACT_ATOMS: atom_id res chain seq x y z
N GLY A 1 -25.24 -11.98 -11.27
CA GLY A 1 -23.77 -12.13 -11.19
C GLY A 1 -23.12 -11.01 -11.97
N LEU A 2 -21.81 -10.82 -11.83
CA LEU A 2 -21.06 -9.84 -12.61
C LEU A 2 -20.89 -10.37 -14.04
N TYR A 3 -21.18 -9.57 -15.05
CA TYR A 3 -21.07 -9.97 -16.45
C TYR A 3 -19.61 -9.96 -16.90
N LEU A 4 -19.14 -11.07 -17.46
CA LEU A 4 -17.77 -11.23 -17.97
C LEU A 4 -17.68 -11.16 -19.50
N GLY A 5 -18.77 -11.43 -20.21
CA GLY A 5 -18.76 -11.46 -21.67
C GLY A 5 -19.77 -12.43 -22.27
N LYS A 6 -19.59 -12.79 -23.54
CA LYS A 6 -20.44 -13.77 -24.24
C LYS A 6 -19.61 -14.98 -24.67
N SER A 7 -20.15 -16.17 -24.44
CA SER A 7 -19.66 -17.40 -25.05
C SER A 7 -20.42 -17.62 -26.36
N THR A 8 -19.68 -17.78 -27.46
CA THR A 8 -20.25 -18.13 -28.76
C THR A 8 -19.79 -19.54 -29.12
N TYR A 9 -20.73 -20.48 -29.18
CA TYR A 9 -20.44 -21.87 -29.53
C TYR A 9 -21.51 -22.40 -30.48
N ARG A 10 -21.08 -22.87 -31.66
CA ARG A 10 -21.96 -23.44 -32.72
C ARG A 10 -23.14 -22.53 -33.08
N GLY A 11 -22.90 -21.23 -33.23
CA GLY A 11 -23.93 -20.24 -33.59
C GLY A 11 -24.86 -19.83 -32.44
N LEU A 12 -24.74 -20.43 -31.26
CA LEU A 12 -25.44 -20.00 -30.05
C LEU A 12 -24.57 -19.02 -29.26
N SER A 13 -25.13 -17.86 -28.92
CA SER A 13 -24.49 -16.88 -28.04
C SER A 13 -25.17 -16.90 -26.68
N LYS A 14 -24.39 -17.06 -25.61
CA LYS A 14 -24.86 -17.02 -24.23
C LYS A 14 -24.04 -16.03 -23.41
N PRO A 15 -24.67 -15.18 -22.58
CA PRO A 15 -23.93 -14.33 -21.67
C PRO A 15 -23.28 -15.16 -20.54
N VAL A 16 -22.07 -14.78 -20.15
CA VAL A 16 -21.28 -15.41 -19.10
C VAL A 16 -21.22 -14.45 -17.92
N TYR A 17 -21.53 -14.99 -16.73
CA TYR A 17 -21.49 -14.25 -15.48
C TYR A 17 -20.70 -15.02 -14.44
N ILE A 18 -20.14 -14.31 -13.47
CA ILE A 18 -19.57 -14.88 -12.24
C ILE A 18 -20.47 -14.56 -11.05
N ALA A 19 -20.69 -15.54 -10.17
CA ALA A 19 -21.48 -15.35 -8.97
C ALA A 19 -20.71 -14.49 -7.94
N ARG A 20 -21.45 -13.81 -7.06
CA ARG A 20 -20.87 -12.96 -6.02
C ARG A 20 -19.99 -13.74 -5.03
N ASP A 21 -20.38 -14.97 -4.70
CA ASP A 21 -19.58 -15.82 -3.81
C ASP A 21 -18.35 -16.42 -4.50
N ASP A 22 -18.42 -16.72 -5.79
CA ASP A 22 -17.24 -17.18 -6.56
C ASP A 22 -16.19 -16.08 -6.65
N ARG A 23 -16.67 -14.84 -6.83
CA ARG A 23 -15.86 -13.63 -6.80
C ARG A 23 -15.05 -13.48 -5.50
N ARG A 24 -15.61 -13.82 -4.34
CA ARG A 24 -14.89 -13.77 -3.04
C ARG A 24 -13.68 -14.71 -2.95
N ARG A 25 -13.45 -15.59 -3.95
CA ARG A 25 -12.29 -16.49 -4.03
C ARG A 25 -11.10 -15.90 -4.78
N HIS A 26 -11.16 -14.60 -5.06
CA HIS A 26 -10.23 -13.87 -5.93
C HIS A 26 -10.32 -14.32 -7.39
N MET A 27 -9.92 -13.46 -8.32
CA MET A 27 -9.76 -13.86 -9.72
C MET A 27 -8.46 -13.29 -10.28
N TYR A 28 -7.76 -14.13 -11.02
CA TYR A 28 -6.52 -13.80 -11.68
C TYR A 28 -6.75 -13.78 -13.19
N VAL A 29 -6.43 -12.67 -13.84
CA VAL A 29 -6.66 -12.49 -15.27
C VAL A 29 -5.32 -12.30 -15.98
N ILE A 30 -5.10 -13.15 -16.98
CA ILE A 30 -3.85 -13.23 -17.72
C ILE A 30 -4.12 -12.86 -19.18
N GLY A 31 -3.20 -12.11 -19.76
CA GLY A 31 -3.23 -11.77 -21.17
C GLY A 31 -2.05 -10.89 -21.55
N LYS A 32 -1.64 -10.94 -22.82
CA LYS A 32 -0.55 -10.10 -23.33
C LYS A 32 -0.95 -8.63 -23.38
N THR A 33 0.02 -7.74 -23.52
CA THR A 33 -0.26 -6.32 -23.74
C THR A 33 -1.12 -6.12 -25.00
N GLY A 34 -2.11 -5.22 -24.93
CA GLY A 34 -2.99 -4.91 -26.05
C GLY A 34 -4.17 -5.87 -26.26
N VAL A 35 -4.34 -6.92 -25.45
CA VAL A 35 -5.47 -7.87 -25.60
C VAL A 35 -6.77 -7.41 -24.94
N GLY A 36 -6.80 -6.20 -24.38
CA GLY A 36 -8.01 -5.62 -23.76
C GLY A 36 -8.17 -5.86 -22.26
N LYS A 37 -7.10 -6.21 -21.52
CA LYS A 37 -7.15 -6.42 -20.06
C LYS A 37 -7.68 -5.20 -19.29
N SER A 38 -7.16 -4.02 -19.59
CA SER A 38 -7.56 -2.79 -18.91
C SER A 38 -9.01 -2.40 -19.24
N GLU A 39 -9.48 -2.69 -20.46
CA GLU A 39 -10.89 -2.52 -20.83
C GLU A 39 -11.79 -3.50 -20.09
N PHE A 40 -11.38 -4.77 -19.98
CA PHE A 40 -12.09 -5.78 -19.21
C PHE A 40 -12.18 -5.41 -17.72
N LEU A 41 -11.09 -4.93 -17.12
CA LEU A 41 -11.07 -4.38 -15.76
C LEU A 41 -12.04 -3.23 -15.60
N LYS A 42 -11.95 -2.23 -16.49
CA LYS A 42 -12.81 -1.04 -16.47
C LYS A 42 -14.28 -1.41 -16.53
N ASP A 43 -14.66 -2.36 -17.39
CA ASP A 43 -16.04 -2.84 -17.49
C ASP A 43 -16.53 -3.51 -16.22
N MET A 44 -15.68 -4.29 -15.54
CA MET A 44 -16.01 -4.89 -14.26
C MET A 44 -16.16 -3.84 -13.15
N ILE A 45 -15.21 -2.90 -13.05
CA ILE A 45 -15.23 -1.82 -12.06
C ILE A 45 -16.49 -0.97 -12.22
N LEU A 46 -16.86 -0.62 -13.45
CA LEU A 46 -18.06 0.16 -13.73
C LEU A 46 -19.35 -0.57 -13.35
N GLN A 47 -19.41 -1.88 -13.56
CA GLN A 47 -20.54 -2.67 -13.11
C GLN A 47 -20.68 -2.64 -11.58
N ASP A 48 -19.57 -2.78 -10.84
CA ASP A 48 -19.60 -2.73 -9.38
C ASP A 48 -20.00 -1.36 -8.84
N ILE A 49 -19.44 -0.29 -9.40
CA ILE A 49 -19.81 1.08 -9.05
C ILE A 49 -21.32 1.31 -9.28
N LYS A 50 -21.84 0.86 -10.42
CA LYS A 50 -23.27 0.97 -10.77
C LYS A 50 -24.17 0.12 -9.88
N ASN A 51 -23.66 -0.99 -9.35
CA ASN A 51 -24.37 -1.82 -8.39
C ASN A 51 -24.33 -1.25 -6.95
N GLY A 52 -23.72 -0.08 -6.75
CA GLY A 52 -23.60 0.54 -5.43
C GLY A 52 -22.52 -0.08 -4.56
N GLU A 53 -21.61 -0.85 -5.14
CA GLU A 53 -20.52 -1.49 -4.41
C GLU A 53 -19.36 -0.51 -4.18
N GLY A 54 -18.56 -0.78 -3.15
CA GLY A 54 -17.30 -0.08 -2.90
C GLY A 54 -16.17 -0.71 -3.71
N VAL A 55 -15.29 0.11 -4.27
CA VAL A 55 -14.19 -0.35 -5.10
C VAL A 55 -12.89 0.37 -4.77
N CYS A 56 -11.77 -0.34 -4.88
CA CYS A 56 -10.46 0.25 -4.98
C CYS A 56 -9.83 -0.18 -6.30
N PHE A 57 -9.25 0.75 -7.05
CA PHE A 57 -8.50 0.43 -8.27
C PHE A 57 -7.10 1.04 -8.21
N ILE A 58 -6.09 0.19 -8.33
CA ILE A 58 -4.68 0.58 -8.41
C ILE A 58 -4.22 0.38 -9.85
N ASP A 59 -3.78 1.47 -10.47
CA ASP A 59 -3.44 1.51 -11.88
C ASP A 59 -2.05 2.15 -12.10
N PRO A 60 -1.06 1.40 -12.58
CA PRO A 60 0.25 1.94 -12.96
C PRO A 60 0.24 2.61 -14.36
N HIS A 61 -0.92 2.70 -15.01
CA HIS A 61 -1.09 3.25 -16.37
C HIS A 61 -1.98 4.52 -16.38
N ASP A 62 -2.95 4.58 -17.29
CA ASP A 62 -3.81 5.74 -17.58
C ASP A 62 -5.31 5.37 -17.62
N THR A 63 -5.68 4.17 -17.15
CA THR A 63 -7.04 3.63 -17.18
C THR A 63 -7.99 4.44 -16.30
N ILE A 64 -7.51 4.97 -15.17
CA ILE A 64 -8.29 5.82 -14.25
C ILE A 64 -8.86 7.06 -14.97
N GLU A 65 -8.10 7.69 -15.87
CA GLU A 65 -8.56 8.86 -16.63
C GLU A 65 -9.75 8.54 -17.53
N LYS A 66 -9.82 7.30 -18.04
CA LYS A 66 -10.93 6.80 -18.86
C LYS A 66 -12.11 6.32 -18.02
N LEU A 67 -11.85 5.91 -16.77
CA LEU A 67 -12.86 5.43 -15.83
C LEU A 67 -13.65 6.59 -15.20
N LEU A 68 -12.96 7.67 -14.79
CA LEU A 68 -13.55 8.81 -14.07
C LEU A 68 -14.80 9.40 -14.74
N PRO A 69 -14.81 9.69 -16.07
CA PRO A 69 -15.99 10.26 -16.73
C PRO A 69 -17.18 9.30 -16.83
N LEU A 70 -16.98 8.01 -16.56
CA LEU A 70 -17.99 6.95 -16.66
C LEU A 70 -18.62 6.62 -15.30
N ILE A 71 -18.12 7.21 -14.21
CA ILE A 71 -18.70 7.06 -12.87
C ILE A 71 -20.06 7.77 -12.82
N PRO A 72 -21.13 7.13 -12.33
CA PRO A 72 -22.44 7.75 -12.20
C PRO A 72 -22.39 9.00 -11.32
N ALA A 73 -23.12 10.06 -11.71
CA ALA A 73 -23.09 11.35 -11.03
C ALA A 73 -23.53 11.24 -9.55
N GLU A 74 -24.46 10.34 -9.25
CA GLU A 74 -24.94 10.05 -7.89
C GLU A 74 -23.86 9.43 -6.98
N ARG A 75 -22.75 8.93 -7.54
CA ARG A 75 -21.60 8.39 -6.82
C ARG A 75 -20.38 9.33 -6.80
N ALA A 76 -20.48 10.54 -7.37
CA ALA A 76 -19.34 11.46 -7.51
C ALA A 76 -18.69 11.80 -6.15
N GLU A 77 -19.51 12.04 -5.12
CA GLU A 77 -19.06 12.35 -3.74
C GLU A 77 -18.48 11.13 -3.00
N ASP A 78 -18.55 9.94 -3.59
CA ASP A 78 -17.90 8.74 -3.06
C ASP A 78 -16.49 8.54 -3.62
N VAL A 79 -16.07 9.34 -4.60
CA VAL A 79 -14.78 9.20 -5.28
C VAL A 79 -13.66 9.85 -4.50
N ILE A 80 -12.65 9.05 -4.18
CA ILE A 80 -11.35 9.51 -3.68
C ILE A 80 -10.33 9.21 -4.77
N LEU A 81 -9.77 10.25 -5.38
CA LEU A 81 -8.67 10.13 -6.34
C LEU A 81 -7.35 10.42 -5.65
N PHE A 82 -6.59 9.36 -5.34
CA PHE A 82 -5.22 9.49 -4.89
C PHE A 82 -4.28 9.56 -6.10
N GLU A 83 -3.83 10.77 -6.42
CA GLU A 83 -2.94 11.04 -7.54
C GLU A 83 -1.65 11.73 -7.06
N PRO A 84 -0.56 10.97 -6.81
CA PRO A 84 0.74 11.50 -6.39
C PRO A 84 1.30 12.60 -7.31
N SER A 85 0.98 12.56 -8.60
CA SER A 85 1.42 13.58 -9.57
C SER A 85 0.71 14.92 -9.41
N ASP A 86 -0.42 15.00 -8.68
CA ASP A 86 -1.06 16.27 -8.34
C ASP A 86 -0.31 16.95 -7.18
N ILE A 87 0.68 17.76 -7.56
CA ILE A 87 1.49 18.54 -6.61
C ILE A 87 0.76 19.78 -6.06
N GLN A 88 -0.37 20.17 -6.65
CA GLN A 88 -1.15 21.32 -6.18
C GLN A 88 -2.08 20.94 -5.02
N ARG A 89 -2.58 19.70 -5.04
CA ARG A 89 -3.45 19.13 -3.99
C ARG A 89 -2.91 17.77 -3.53
N PRO A 90 -1.72 17.71 -2.93
CA PRO A 90 -1.11 16.45 -2.54
C PRO A 90 -1.91 15.81 -1.40
N MET A 91 -2.30 14.55 -1.59
CA MET A 91 -2.89 13.73 -0.54
C MET A 91 -1.78 13.05 0.28
N GLY A 92 -1.81 13.26 1.60
CA GLY A 92 -0.89 12.63 2.53
C GLY A 92 -1.18 11.15 2.73
N LEU A 93 -0.13 10.36 2.93
CA LEU A 93 -0.22 8.98 3.40
C LEU A 93 0.84 8.75 4.47
N ASN A 94 0.45 8.85 5.74
CA ASN A 94 1.39 8.61 6.82
C ASN A 94 1.59 7.09 6.98
N MET A 95 2.79 6.66 6.63
CA MET A 95 3.18 5.25 6.67
C MET A 95 3.28 4.72 8.10
N LEU A 96 3.56 5.60 9.07
CA LEU A 96 3.80 5.29 10.48
C LEU A 96 2.54 5.31 11.35
N GLU A 97 1.37 5.59 10.76
CA GLU A 97 0.11 5.51 11.50
C GLU A 97 -0.14 4.10 12.03
N ALA A 98 -0.20 4.01 13.36
CA ALA A 98 -0.52 2.81 14.12
C ALA A 98 -1.27 3.19 15.40
N LYS A 99 -2.31 2.44 15.74
CA LYS A 99 -3.16 2.63 16.93
C LYS A 99 -2.76 1.71 18.08
N THR A 100 -2.03 0.63 17.81
CA THR A 100 -1.60 -0.37 18.79
C THR A 100 -0.13 -0.73 18.60
N GLU A 101 0.51 -1.28 19.63
CA GLU A 101 1.90 -1.77 19.55
C GLU A 101 2.07 -2.85 18.47
N GLU A 102 1.11 -3.76 18.35
CA GLU A 102 1.10 -4.77 17.29
C GLU A 102 1.10 -4.14 15.89
N GLN A 103 0.30 -3.09 15.68
CA GLN A 103 0.29 -2.36 14.42
C GLN A 103 1.62 -1.66 14.13
N LYS A 104 2.31 -1.13 15.14
CA LYS A 104 3.67 -0.57 14.97
C LYS A 104 4.63 -1.62 14.43
N HIS A 105 4.62 -2.83 15.02
CA HIS A 105 5.47 -3.92 14.55
C HIS A 105 5.12 -4.38 13.13
N TYR A 106 3.84 -4.42 12.77
CA TYR A 106 3.40 -4.73 11.40
C TYR A 106 3.91 -3.69 10.39
N VAL A 107 3.80 -2.39 10.72
CA VAL A 107 4.31 -1.29 9.90
C VAL A 107 5.80 -1.45 9.67
N VAL A 108 6.57 -1.74 10.72
CA VAL A 108 8.03 -2.00 10.58
C VAL A 108 8.31 -3.16 9.65
N SER A 109 7.65 -4.31 9.86
CA SER A 109 7.89 -5.51 9.03
C SER A 109 7.53 -5.25 7.56
N SER A 110 6.46 -4.49 7.30
CA SER A 110 6.06 -4.09 5.95
C SER A 110 7.12 -3.22 5.26
N ILE A 111 7.72 -2.25 5.98
CA ILE A 111 8.80 -1.42 5.44
C ILE A 111 10.08 -2.22 5.19
N VAL A 112 10.42 -3.16 6.08
CA VAL A 112 11.55 -4.07 5.84
C VAL A 112 11.32 -4.92 4.58
N GLY A 113 10.14 -5.52 4.44
CA GLY A 113 9.77 -6.31 3.25
C GLY A 113 9.81 -5.48 1.96
N LEU A 114 9.35 -4.23 2.02
CA LEU A 114 9.45 -3.28 0.92
C LEU A 114 10.91 -3.01 0.54
N MET A 115 11.79 -2.80 1.52
CA MET A 115 13.22 -2.54 1.26
C MET A 115 13.90 -3.73 0.59
N TYR A 116 13.57 -4.96 1.02
CA TYR A 116 13.99 -6.17 0.32
C TYR A 116 13.53 -6.18 -1.12
N LYS A 117 12.24 -5.92 -1.39
CA LYS A 117 11.71 -5.95 -2.75
C LYS A 117 12.35 -4.91 -3.67
N LEU A 118 12.63 -3.71 -3.17
CA LEU A 118 13.19 -2.61 -3.97
C LEU A 118 14.69 -2.73 -4.21
N TYR A 119 15.44 -3.15 -3.19
CA TYR A 119 16.91 -3.07 -3.21
C TYR A 119 17.62 -4.40 -3.16
N ASP A 120 16.94 -5.47 -2.75
CA ASP A 120 17.53 -6.80 -2.66
C ASP A 120 16.55 -7.93 -3.02
N PRO A 121 15.88 -7.87 -4.19
CA PRO A 121 14.82 -8.83 -4.55
C PRO A 121 15.33 -10.27 -4.67
N HIS A 122 16.64 -10.46 -4.84
CA HIS A 122 17.30 -11.76 -4.96
C HIS A 122 18.10 -12.15 -3.72
N GLN A 123 17.98 -11.42 -2.61
CA GLN A 123 18.68 -11.68 -1.34
C GLN A 123 20.20 -11.85 -1.50
N THR A 124 20.79 -10.95 -2.27
CA THR A 124 22.23 -10.85 -2.54
C THR A 124 23.04 -10.28 -1.37
N GLY A 125 22.37 -9.86 -0.29
CA GLY A 125 23.01 -9.36 0.93
C GLY A 125 23.13 -7.85 1.01
N ILE A 126 22.44 -7.12 0.12
CA ILE A 126 22.31 -5.66 0.19
C ILE A 126 21.49 -5.32 1.43
N ILE A 127 20.35 -5.98 1.65
CA ILE A 127 19.56 -5.82 2.87
C ILE A 127 19.84 -7.03 3.77
N GLY A 128 20.12 -6.78 5.05
CA GLY A 128 20.45 -7.84 6.00
C GLY A 128 20.18 -7.47 7.45
N PRO A 129 20.51 -8.36 8.40
CA PRO A 129 20.07 -8.25 9.80
C PRO A 129 20.44 -6.92 10.48
N ARG A 130 21.60 -6.33 10.15
CA ARG A 130 22.01 -5.03 10.69
C ARG A 130 21.13 -3.88 10.21
N PHE A 131 20.77 -3.88 8.92
CA PHE A 131 19.86 -2.90 8.33
C PHE A 131 18.48 -3.03 8.98
N GLU A 132 17.95 -4.25 9.07
CA GLU A 132 16.65 -4.52 9.70
C GLU A 132 16.61 -4.05 11.14
N HIS A 133 17.66 -4.38 11.91
CA HIS A 133 17.76 -4.01 13.31
C HIS A 133 17.77 -2.48 13.50
N ALA A 134 18.54 -1.76 12.67
CA ALA A 134 18.61 -0.30 12.74
C ALA A 134 17.28 0.36 12.34
N ILE A 135 16.67 -0.07 11.22
CA ILE A 135 15.39 0.48 10.76
C ILE A 135 14.25 0.18 11.72
N ARG A 136 14.20 -1.02 12.29
CA ARG A 136 13.21 -1.38 13.30
C ARG A 136 13.27 -0.45 14.50
N ASN A 137 14.46 -0.25 15.07
CA ASN A 137 14.60 0.63 16.23
C ASN A 137 14.34 2.10 15.88
N ALA A 138 14.79 2.58 14.71
CA ALA A 138 14.50 3.93 14.23
C ALA A 138 12.99 4.18 14.10
N MET A 139 12.27 3.30 13.42
CA MET A 139 10.83 3.43 13.23
C MET A 139 10.05 3.33 14.54
N LEU A 140 10.38 2.38 15.43
CA LEU A 140 9.73 2.27 16.75
C LEU A 140 9.97 3.51 17.62
N THR A 141 11.16 4.11 17.51
CA THR A 141 11.49 5.37 18.21
C THR A 141 10.68 6.52 17.66
N VAL A 142 10.57 6.64 16.34
CA VAL A 142 9.79 7.69 15.68
C VAL A 142 8.29 7.56 15.98
N MET A 143 7.75 6.34 15.99
CA MET A 143 6.36 6.06 16.35
C MET A 143 6.06 6.21 17.86
N ALA A 144 7.04 6.56 18.69
CA ALA A 144 6.79 6.95 20.09
C ALA A 144 6.10 8.31 20.18
N GLU A 145 6.20 9.16 19.15
CA GLU A 145 5.47 10.41 19.03
C GLU A 145 4.42 10.33 17.91
N PRO A 146 3.12 10.44 18.23
CA PRO A 146 2.06 10.45 17.23
C PRO A 146 2.22 11.60 16.22
N GLY A 147 1.92 11.33 14.95
CA GLY A 147 2.01 12.33 13.88
C GLY A 147 3.39 12.46 13.26
N ASN A 148 4.43 11.83 13.83
CA ASN A 148 5.68 11.65 13.11
C ASN A 148 5.47 10.82 11.83
N THR A 149 6.35 11.06 10.86
CA THR A 149 6.21 10.56 9.50
C THR A 149 7.45 9.82 9.05
N PHE A 150 7.44 9.37 7.80
CA PHE A 150 8.59 8.70 7.21
C PHE A 150 9.83 9.61 7.11
N VAL A 151 9.63 10.93 7.08
CA VAL A 151 10.73 11.91 7.08
C VAL A 151 11.50 11.85 8.39
N GLU A 152 10.80 11.73 9.52
CA GLU A 152 11.43 11.63 10.84
C GLU A 152 12.25 10.34 11.00
N VAL A 153 11.93 9.26 10.28
CA VAL A 153 12.74 8.02 10.25
C VAL A 153 14.14 8.29 9.71
N VAL A 154 14.25 9.10 8.65
CA VAL A 154 15.55 9.50 8.11
C VAL A 154 16.27 10.46 9.07
N ARG A 155 15.50 11.33 9.73
CA ARG A 155 16.06 12.30 10.70
C ARG A 155 16.66 11.61 11.92
N VAL A 156 16.00 10.63 12.55
CA VAL A 156 16.57 9.93 13.72
C VAL A 156 17.87 9.17 13.42
N LEU A 157 18.11 8.83 12.16
CA LEU A 157 19.35 8.17 11.73
C LEU A 157 20.51 9.15 11.54
N THR A 158 20.26 10.46 11.51
CA THR A 158 21.28 11.48 11.17
C THR A 158 21.39 12.59 12.22
N ASP A 159 20.36 12.79 13.03
CA ASP A 159 20.24 13.86 14.01
C ASP A 159 20.13 13.27 15.43
N ALA A 160 21.26 13.20 16.12
CA ALA A 160 21.32 12.71 17.50
C ALA A 160 20.52 13.59 18.48
N SER A 161 20.36 14.89 18.20
CA SER A 161 19.59 15.79 19.06
C SER A 161 18.10 15.44 19.01
N PHE A 162 17.58 15.17 17.81
CA PHE A 162 16.20 14.71 17.63
C PHE A 162 15.93 13.36 18.32
N VAL A 163 16.91 12.45 18.32
CA VAL A 163 16.80 11.20 19.10
C VAL A 163 16.62 11.52 20.58
N GLN A 164 17.40 12.43 21.16
CA GLN A 164 17.26 12.81 22.57
C GLN A 164 15.89 13.42 22.89
N GLU A 165 15.27 14.14 21.96
CA GLU A 165 13.91 14.66 22.12
C GLU A 165 12.84 13.55 22.17
N LEU A 166 13.04 12.47 21.42
CA LEU A 166 12.11 11.34 21.35
C LEU A 166 12.33 10.31 22.47
N LEU A 167 13.57 10.13 22.95
CA LEU A 167 13.90 9.12 23.96
C LEU A 167 13.02 9.16 25.22
N PRO A 168 12.63 10.32 25.80
CA PRO A 168 11.69 10.39 26.91
C PRO A 168 10.33 9.72 26.63
N LYS A 169 9.90 9.70 25.37
CA LYS A 169 8.59 9.21 24.92
C LYS A 169 8.59 7.72 24.59
N VAL A 170 9.78 7.14 24.36
CA VAL A 170 9.97 5.71 24.09
C VAL A 170 9.69 4.91 25.36
N GLN A 171 8.61 4.12 25.34
CA GLN A 171 8.19 3.29 26.47
C GLN A 171 8.95 1.97 26.55
N ASP A 172 9.36 1.41 25.41
CA ASP A 172 10.08 0.15 25.35
C ASP A 172 11.56 0.34 25.78
N PRO A 173 11.99 -0.29 26.90
CA PRO A 173 13.37 -0.17 27.37
C PRO A 173 14.39 -0.78 26.40
N ILE A 174 14.02 -1.76 25.57
CA ILE A 174 14.90 -2.37 24.57
C ILE A 174 15.17 -1.38 23.44
N VAL A 175 14.13 -0.71 22.94
CA VAL A 175 14.27 0.35 21.93
C VAL A 175 15.06 1.53 22.48
N ARG A 176 14.87 1.88 23.76
CA ARG A 176 15.68 2.92 24.41
C ARG A 176 17.17 2.53 24.50
N ARG A 177 17.47 1.29 24.90
CA ARG A 177 18.84 0.76 25.02
C ARG A 177 19.58 0.67 23.70
N TYR A 178 18.87 0.53 22.58
CA TYR A 178 19.50 0.64 21.26
C TYR A 178 20.26 1.96 21.11
N TRP A 179 19.68 3.07 21.56
CA TRP A 179 20.32 4.38 21.47
C TRP A 179 21.34 4.63 22.58
N THR A 180 20.98 4.32 23.83
CA THR A 180 21.81 4.66 25.01
C THR A 180 23.02 3.75 25.18
N ASP A 181 22.95 2.52 24.68
CA ASP A 181 23.98 1.51 24.91
C ASP A 181 24.64 1.16 23.57
N GLN A 182 23.88 0.59 22.62
CA GLN A 182 24.46 0.05 21.39
C GLN A 182 25.02 1.14 20.48
N ILE A 183 24.19 2.11 20.10
CA ILE A 183 24.63 3.23 19.27
C ILE A 183 25.66 4.02 20.06
N ALA A 184 25.40 4.47 21.28
CA ALA A 184 26.37 5.26 22.06
C ALA A 184 27.78 4.63 22.14
N GLN A 185 27.89 3.31 22.31
CA GLN A 185 29.17 2.58 22.40
C GLN A 185 29.80 2.22 21.04
N THR A 186 29.09 2.39 19.93
CA THR A 186 29.66 2.17 18.59
C THR A 186 30.59 3.33 18.23
N SER A 187 31.72 3.06 17.54
CA SER A 187 32.59 4.14 17.08
C SER A 187 31.88 5.01 16.03
N ASP A 188 32.18 6.31 16.03
CA ASP A 188 31.48 7.28 15.15
C ASP A 188 31.64 6.94 13.67
N PHE A 189 32.80 6.40 13.29
CA PHE A 189 33.03 5.92 11.92
C PHE A 189 32.05 4.79 11.53
N HIS A 190 31.93 3.74 12.36
CA HIS A 190 31.03 2.62 12.07
C HIS A 190 29.55 3.01 12.17
N LYS A 191 29.21 3.96 13.05
CA LYS A 191 27.86 4.56 13.09
C LYS A 191 27.55 5.22 11.75
N SER A 192 28.40 6.14 11.29
CA SER A 192 28.18 6.90 10.06
C SER A 192 28.01 5.94 8.87
N GLU A 193 28.88 4.95 8.73
CA GLU A 193 28.84 4.01 7.60
C GLU A 193 27.49 3.26 7.51
N VAL A 194 27.01 2.74 8.63
CA VAL A 194 25.73 2.01 8.66
C VAL A 194 24.54 2.96 8.47
N LEU A 195 24.56 4.12 9.10
CA LEU A 195 23.46 5.08 9.03
C LEU A 195 23.37 5.72 7.65
N ASP A 196 24.49 6.14 7.04
CA ASP A 196 24.56 6.68 5.70
C ASP A 196 24.11 5.65 4.66
N TYR A 197 24.48 4.39 4.85
CA TYR A 197 23.99 3.28 4.02
C TYR A 197 22.47 3.21 4.04
N ILE A 198 21.85 3.22 5.22
CA ILE A 198 20.39 3.20 5.38
C ILE A 198 19.77 4.45 4.76
N VAL A 199 20.29 5.64 5.10
CA VAL A 199 19.83 6.93 4.59
C VAL A 199 19.89 6.98 3.06
N SER A 200 20.88 6.36 2.41
CA SER A 200 20.95 6.34 0.94
C SER A 200 19.77 5.63 0.27
N LYS A 201 19.14 4.67 0.97
CA LYS A 201 17.99 3.88 0.48
C LYS A 201 16.66 4.61 0.69
N PHE A 202 16.53 5.39 1.77
CA PHE A 202 15.32 6.14 2.08
C PHE A 202 15.34 7.59 1.58
N GLY A 203 16.53 8.18 1.54
CA GLY A 203 16.77 9.58 1.25
C GLY A 203 16.22 10.00 -0.10
N ARG A 204 16.26 9.13 -1.12
CA ARG A 204 15.69 9.42 -2.44
C ARG A 204 14.20 9.73 -2.43
N PHE A 205 13.43 9.08 -1.54
CA PHE A 205 11.98 9.33 -1.41
C PHE A 205 11.71 10.62 -0.63
N VAL A 206 12.58 10.97 0.32
CA VAL A 206 12.48 12.20 1.11
C VAL A 206 12.98 13.44 0.34
N THR A 207 13.97 13.28 -0.54
CA THR A 207 14.49 14.38 -1.37
C THR A 207 13.58 14.69 -2.55
N ASN A 208 12.85 13.70 -3.06
CA ASN A 208 11.81 13.91 -4.07
C ASN A 208 10.62 14.67 -3.45
N LYS A 209 10.36 15.89 -3.91
CA LYS A 209 9.30 16.76 -3.37
C LYS A 209 7.90 16.16 -3.48
N MET A 210 7.60 15.48 -4.59
CA MET A 210 6.29 14.83 -4.79
C MET A 210 6.08 13.73 -3.75
N MET A 211 7.07 12.85 -3.59
CA MET A 211 7.03 11.80 -2.58
C MET A 211 7.00 12.35 -1.15
N ARG A 212 7.84 13.34 -0.85
CA ARG A 212 7.87 13.99 0.47
C ARG A 212 6.54 14.65 0.83
N ASN A 213 5.84 15.23 -0.14
CA ASN A 213 4.51 15.80 0.08
C ASN A 213 3.46 14.74 0.42
N ILE A 214 3.71 13.46 0.16
CA ILE A 214 2.80 12.36 0.49
C ILE A 214 3.20 11.76 1.83
N ILE A 215 4.45 11.29 1.94
CA ILE A 215 4.94 10.51 3.09
C ILE A 215 5.34 11.37 4.29
N GLY A 216 5.41 12.69 4.11
CA GLY A 216 5.78 13.67 5.13
C GLY A 216 4.60 14.40 5.77
N GLN A 217 3.36 13.98 5.51
CA GLN A 217 2.18 14.50 6.20
C GLN A 217 1.92 13.70 7.47
N SER A 218 1.59 14.38 8.57
CA SER A 218 1.37 13.76 9.87
C SER A 218 0.12 12.88 9.94
N GLN A 219 -0.85 13.13 9.06
CA GLN A 219 -2.08 12.36 8.94
C GLN A 219 -2.30 11.93 7.49
N SER A 220 -2.82 10.72 7.30
CA SER A 220 -3.28 10.26 5.99
C SER A 220 -4.54 11.03 5.57
N ALA A 221 -4.64 11.34 4.27
CA ALA A 221 -5.78 12.05 3.70
C ALA A 221 -7.11 11.27 3.77
N PHE A 222 -7.02 9.94 3.91
CA PHE A 222 -8.17 9.06 4.02
C PHE A 222 -7.83 7.81 4.86
N ASP A 223 -8.86 7.18 5.41
CA ASP A 223 -8.76 5.94 6.17
C ASP A 223 -9.31 4.78 5.33
N PHE A 224 -8.46 3.81 4.98
CA PHE A 224 -8.84 2.65 4.16
C PHE A 224 -10.00 1.86 4.74
N ARG A 225 -10.09 1.75 6.08
CA ARG A 225 -11.17 1.02 6.73
C ARG A 225 -12.50 1.75 6.55
N LYS A 226 -12.51 3.07 6.70
CA LYS A 226 -13.70 3.89 6.41
C LYS A 226 -14.12 3.79 4.95
N VAL A 227 -13.15 3.87 4.02
CA VAL A 227 -13.39 3.70 2.58
C VAL A 227 -14.13 2.39 2.29
N MET A 228 -13.72 1.29 2.93
CA MET A 228 -14.35 -0.02 2.77
C MET A 228 -15.75 -0.08 3.38
N ASP A 229 -15.91 0.36 4.62
CA ASP A 229 -17.16 0.23 5.37
C ASP A 229 -18.26 1.15 4.80
N GLU A 230 -17.89 2.34 4.33
CA GLU A 230 -18.80 3.29 3.68
C GLU A 230 -19.04 2.94 2.19
N GLY A 231 -18.30 1.99 1.63
CA GLY A 231 -18.40 1.57 0.23
C GLY A 231 -18.02 2.66 -0.77
N LYS A 232 -16.94 3.39 -0.48
CA LYS A 232 -16.38 4.46 -1.31
C LYS A 232 -15.71 3.91 -2.58
N ILE A 233 -15.35 4.82 -3.49
CA ILE A 233 -14.64 4.53 -4.74
C ILE A 233 -13.23 5.13 -4.61
N LEU A 234 -12.24 4.29 -4.32
CA LEU A 234 -10.84 4.70 -4.17
C LEU A 234 -10.08 4.42 -5.47
N LEU A 235 -9.64 5.47 -6.16
CA LEU A 235 -8.85 5.37 -7.38
C LEU A 235 -7.42 5.82 -7.08
N ILE A 236 -6.46 4.92 -7.28
CA ILE A 236 -5.04 5.12 -6.96
C ILE A 236 -4.27 5.12 -8.27
N SER A 237 -3.89 6.31 -8.72
CA SER A 237 -3.10 6.50 -9.94
C SER A 237 -1.61 6.38 -9.60
N LEU A 238 -0.99 5.27 -10.00
CA LEU A 238 0.46 5.04 -9.89
C LEU A 238 1.14 5.14 -11.26
N SER A 239 0.62 5.99 -12.15
CA SER A 239 1.08 6.12 -13.54
C SER A 239 2.61 6.24 -13.65
N LYS A 240 3.28 5.18 -14.09
CA LYS A 240 4.76 5.14 -14.19
C LYS A 240 5.31 6.28 -15.07
N GLY A 241 4.55 6.69 -16.08
CA GLY A 241 4.89 7.81 -16.96
C GLY A 241 4.85 9.18 -16.28
N ARG A 242 4.04 9.34 -15.22
CA ARG A 242 3.92 10.59 -14.46
C ARG A 242 4.83 10.63 -13.24
N ILE A 243 4.92 9.52 -12.50
CA ILE A 243 5.58 9.50 -11.19
C ILE A 243 6.91 8.76 -11.20
N GLY A 244 7.24 8.04 -12.27
CA GLY A 244 8.43 7.20 -12.38
C GLY A 244 8.20 5.80 -11.81
N GLU A 245 8.91 4.81 -12.35
CA GLU A 245 8.77 3.40 -11.99
C GLU A 245 9.11 3.13 -10.52
N GLU A 246 10.19 3.74 -10.01
CA GLU A 246 10.62 3.52 -8.62
C GLU A 246 9.59 4.05 -7.60
N ASN A 247 9.01 5.24 -7.84
CA ASN A 247 7.99 5.81 -6.96
C ASN A 247 6.66 5.05 -7.05
N SER A 248 6.27 4.62 -8.25
CA SER A 248 5.12 3.74 -8.47
C SER A 248 5.25 2.45 -7.68
N SER A 249 6.41 1.79 -7.78
CA SER A 249 6.69 0.55 -7.06
C SER A 249 6.69 0.78 -5.55
N PHE A 250 7.36 1.82 -5.06
CA PHE A 250 7.37 2.16 -3.64
C PHE A 250 5.97 2.39 -3.08
N LEU A 251 5.15 3.25 -3.71
CA LEU A 251 3.79 3.53 -3.25
C LEU A 251 2.90 2.30 -3.32
N GLY A 252 2.96 1.53 -4.41
CA GLY A 252 2.15 0.31 -4.54
C GLY A 252 2.50 -0.74 -3.48
N LEU A 253 3.80 -0.93 -3.17
CA LEU A 253 4.27 -1.82 -2.11
C LEU A 253 3.86 -1.38 -0.69
N ILE A 254 3.37 -0.14 -0.52
CA ILE A 254 2.86 0.37 0.76
C ILE A 254 1.34 0.29 0.80
N LEU A 255 0.69 0.76 -0.26
CA LEU A 255 -0.75 0.90 -0.36
C LEU A 255 -1.42 -0.47 -0.31
N VAL A 256 -0.90 -1.44 -1.07
CA VAL A 256 -1.46 -2.80 -1.13
C VAL A 256 -1.49 -3.48 0.25
N PRO A 257 -0.38 -3.55 1.02
CA PRO A 257 -0.43 -4.05 2.40
C PRO A 257 -1.33 -3.24 3.34
N LYS A 258 -1.35 -1.91 3.24
CA LYS A 258 -2.24 -1.10 4.10
C LYS A 258 -3.71 -1.37 3.84
N ILE A 259 -4.10 -1.56 2.58
CA ILE A 259 -5.45 -1.97 2.20
C ILE A 259 -5.76 -3.34 2.81
N LEU A 260 -4.84 -4.31 2.71
CA LEU A 260 -5.01 -5.62 3.36
C LEU A 260 -5.14 -5.54 4.89
N VAL A 261 -4.38 -4.69 5.57
CA VAL A 261 -4.55 -4.54 7.02
C VAL A 261 -5.91 -3.96 7.35
N ALA A 262 -6.35 -2.97 6.59
CA ALA A 262 -7.68 -2.40 6.76
C ALA A 262 -8.76 -3.46 6.56
N ALA A 263 -8.59 -4.35 5.57
CA ALA A 263 -9.41 -5.52 5.34
C ALA A 263 -9.55 -6.42 6.58
N MET A 264 -8.41 -6.87 7.08
CA MET A 264 -8.33 -7.83 8.18
C MET A 264 -8.85 -7.21 9.48
N SER A 265 -8.73 -5.89 9.62
CA SER A 265 -9.30 -5.19 10.75
C SER A 265 -10.83 -5.36 10.82
N ARG A 266 -11.51 -5.66 9.70
CA ARG A 266 -12.99 -5.85 9.61
C ARG A 266 -13.50 -7.09 10.31
N GLN A 267 -12.60 -7.87 10.90
CA GLN A 267 -12.92 -9.01 11.77
C GLN A 267 -13.85 -8.64 12.93
N ASP A 268 -13.82 -7.38 13.38
CA ASP A 268 -14.65 -6.85 14.45
C ASP A 268 -16.13 -6.62 14.05
N VAL A 269 -16.45 -6.61 12.75
CA VAL A 269 -17.82 -6.51 12.24
C VAL A 269 -18.37 -7.91 11.95
N PRO A 270 -19.60 -8.28 12.34
CA PRO A 270 -20.21 -9.56 11.95
C PRO A 270 -20.29 -9.74 10.44
N GLU A 271 -20.08 -10.96 9.95
CA GLU A 271 -19.91 -11.24 8.50
C GLU A 271 -21.11 -10.79 7.67
N GLU A 272 -22.33 -10.97 8.19
CA GLU A 272 -23.60 -10.57 7.59
C GLU A 272 -23.74 -9.05 7.42
N ASN A 273 -23.07 -8.27 8.27
CA ASN A 273 -23.09 -6.81 8.24
C ASN A 273 -21.91 -6.21 7.47
N ARG A 274 -20.92 -7.03 7.06
CA ARG A 274 -19.79 -6.57 6.25
C ARG A 274 -20.25 -6.31 4.81
N ARG A 275 -20.14 -5.06 4.39
CA ARG A 275 -20.29 -4.66 2.99
C ARG A 275 -19.18 -5.27 2.15
N ASP A 276 -19.48 -5.79 0.95
CA ASP A 276 -18.42 -6.25 0.07
C ASP A 276 -17.62 -5.05 -0.45
N PHE A 277 -16.33 -5.26 -0.63
CA PHE A 277 -15.40 -4.28 -1.18
C PHE A 277 -14.50 -4.97 -2.21
N PHE A 278 -14.38 -4.36 -3.38
CA PHE A 278 -13.69 -4.96 -4.52
C PHE A 278 -12.39 -4.24 -4.82
N LEU A 279 -11.27 -4.95 -4.70
CA LEU A 279 -9.96 -4.41 -5.04
C LEU A 279 -9.48 -4.95 -6.37
N TYR A 280 -9.23 -4.03 -7.28
CA TYR A 280 -8.67 -4.24 -8.60
C TYR A 280 -7.23 -3.72 -8.61
N VAL A 281 -6.30 -4.57 -9.05
CA VAL A 281 -4.89 -4.20 -9.18
C VAL A 281 -4.41 -4.60 -10.57
N ASP A 282 -4.12 -3.60 -11.40
CA ASP A 282 -3.44 -3.83 -12.68
C ASP A 282 -1.92 -4.00 -12.45
N GLU A 283 -1.28 -4.82 -13.28
CA GLU A 283 0.11 -5.28 -13.11
C GLU A 283 0.46 -5.69 -11.66
N PHE A 284 -0.38 -6.52 -11.05
CA PHE A 284 -0.28 -6.91 -9.65
C PHE A 284 1.11 -7.45 -9.24
N GLN A 285 1.82 -8.11 -10.16
CA GLN A 285 3.17 -8.63 -9.92
C GLN A 285 4.19 -7.56 -9.48
N ASN A 286 3.96 -6.29 -9.85
CA ASN A 286 4.84 -5.19 -9.47
C ASN A 286 4.73 -4.83 -7.98
N PHE A 287 3.59 -5.16 -7.37
CA PHE A 287 3.25 -4.78 -5.99
C PHE A 287 3.18 -5.99 -5.05
N ALA A 288 3.39 -7.19 -5.58
CA ALA A 288 3.31 -8.44 -4.83
C ALA A 288 4.58 -8.71 -4.00
N THR A 289 4.39 -8.97 -2.70
CA THR A 289 5.40 -9.50 -1.77
C THR A 289 5.05 -10.94 -1.35
N PRO A 290 6.00 -11.73 -0.80
CA PRO A 290 5.68 -13.07 -0.30
C PRO A 290 4.58 -13.07 0.77
N ASP A 291 4.64 -12.13 1.72
CA ASP A 291 3.63 -11.95 2.78
C ASP A 291 2.24 -11.71 2.20
N PHE A 292 2.16 -11.06 1.03
CA PHE A 292 0.92 -10.81 0.34
C PHE A 292 0.19 -12.09 -0.09
N ALA A 293 0.93 -13.08 -0.62
CA ALA A 293 0.33 -14.36 -1.05
C ALA A 293 -0.25 -15.13 0.13
N GLN A 294 0.41 -15.03 1.30
CA GLN A 294 -0.10 -15.60 2.54
C GLN A 294 -1.36 -14.88 3.01
N ILE A 295 -1.36 -13.54 3.01
CA ILE A 295 -2.52 -12.75 3.46
C ILE A 295 -3.73 -12.96 2.54
N LEU A 296 -3.55 -13.05 1.21
CA LEU A 296 -4.65 -13.39 0.30
C LEU A 296 -5.34 -14.70 0.67
N SER A 297 -4.56 -15.69 1.09
CA SER A 297 -5.13 -17.00 1.47
C SER A 297 -6.07 -16.89 2.67
N GLU A 298 -5.84 -15.90 3.55
CA GLU A 298 -6.57 -15.60 4.78
C GLU A 298 -7.68 -14.55 4.61
N ALA A 299 -7.54 -13.64 3.63
CA ALA A 299 -8.45 -12.51 3.37
C ALA A 299 -9.89 -12.93 3.06
N ARG A 300 -10.09 -14.18 2.63
CA ARG A 300 -11.42 -14.80 2.39
C ARG A 300 -12.37 -14.65 3.56
N LYS A 301 -11.87 -14.66 4.81
CA LYS A 301 -12.68 -14.53 6.03
C LYS A 301 -13.27 -13.13 6.23
N TYR A 302 -12.83 -12.13 5.47
CA TYR A 302 -13.16 -10.72 5.69
C TYR A 302 -14.06 -10.11 4.60
N ARG A 303 -14.65 -10.94 3.72
CA ARG A 303 -15.47 -10.49 2.57
C ARG A 303 -14.77 -9.45 1.69
N GLU A 304 -13.47 -9.59 1.55
CA GLU A 304 -12.70 -8.86 0.56
C GLU A 304 -12.43 -9.72 -0.66
N GLN A 305 -12.77 -9.17 -1.82
CA GLN A 305 -12.36 -9.76 -3.09
C GLN A 305 -11.18 -8.99 -3.65
N TRP A 306 -10.19 -9.76 -4.10
CA TRP A 306 -9.10 -9.26 -4.92
C TRP A 306 -9.23 -9.74 -6.35
N LEU A 307 -9.03 -8.83 -7.29
CA LEU A 307 -8.99 -9.07 -8.71
C LEU A 307 -7.60 -8.67 -9.20
N HIS A 308 -6.81 -9.68 -9.54
CA HIS A 308 -5.40 -9.58 -9.89
C HIS A 308 -5.20 -9.73 -11.38
N PHE A 309 -4.29 -8.95 -11.94
CA PHE A 309 -3.82 -9.13 -13.30
C PHE A 309 -2.32 -9.37 -13.29
N GLY A 310 -1.87 -10.41 -13.99
CA GLY A 310 -0.45 -10.70 -14.09
C GLY A 310 0.01 -10.96 -15.52
N TRP A 311 1.33 -11.02 -15.65
CA TRP A 311 2.07 -11.09 -16.91
C TRP A 311 3.07 -12.25 -16.84
N GLU A 312 3.22 -12.96 -17.96
CA GLU A 312 4.40 -13.70 -18.42
C GLU A 312 4.59 -13.43 -19.92
#